data_AF-A0A8C7KFQ5-F1
#
_entry.id   AF-A0A8C7KFQ5-F1
#
_cell.length_a   1.000
_cell.length_b   1.000
_cell.length_c   1.000
_cell.angle_alpha   90.00
_cell.angle_beta   90.00
_cell.angle_gamma   90.00
#
_symmetry.space_group_name_H-M   'P 1'
#
loop_
_entity.id
_entity.type
_entity.pdbx_description
1 polymer ?
#
loop_
_entity_poly.entity_id
_entity_poly.type
_entity_poly.pdbx_seq_one_letter_code
_entity_poly.pdbx_strand_id
1 'polypeptide(L)'
;MASAGSALKVHAVRFGPGQELLCSLLAFVEERNLKAPFIITCVGSVTKATLRLANATAGNTNEVIHLDECFEIVSLVGTLNKEAHLHICLADKEGKTLGGHVLGDLEVFTTAEVVIGEASDLLFDRQMDHRTGFPELVIQSRSEKS
;
A
#
# COMPACT_ATOMS: atom_id res chain seq x y z
N MET A 1 -4.93 20.84 12.66
CA MET A 1 -4.41 19.45 12.71
C MET A 1 -4.67 18.91 14.10
N ALA A 2 -5.48 17.87 14.22
CA ALA A 2 -5.52 17.04 15.42
C ALA A 2 -4.62 15.83 15.13
N SER A 3 -3.42 15.83 15.70
CA SER A 3 -2.53 14.67 15.70
C SER A 3 -2.59 14.09 17.10
N ALA A 4 -3.08 12.86 17.22
CA ALA A 4 -2.97 12.08 18.43
C ALA A 4 -1.83 11.08 18.23
N GLY A 5 -0.90 11.01 19.17
CA GLY A 5 0.06 9.90 19.23
C GLY A 5 -0.69 8.59 19.44
N SER A 6 -0.05 7.48 19.06
CA SER A 6 -0.62 6.14 19.22
C SER A 6 0.46 5.14 19.59
N ALA A 7 0.08 4.12 20.37
CA ALA A 7 0.88 2.91 20.51
C ALA A 7 1.04 2.21 19.14
N LEU A 8 2.22 1.62 18.91
CA LEU A 8 2.55 0.89 17.69
C LEU A 8 2.55 -0.61 17.96
N LYS A 9 1.75 -1.35 17.20
CA LYS A 9 1.84 -2.82 17.12
C LYS A 9 2.46 -3.21 15.78
N VAL A 10 3.39 -4.15 15.80
CA VAL A 10 4.13 -4.57 14.60
C VAL A 10 3.80 -6.01 14.24
N HIS A 11 3.65 -6.25 12.95
CA HIS A 11 3.40 -7.55 12.35
C HIS A 11 4.41 -7.81 11.23
N ALA A 12 5.04 -8.98 11.22
CA ALA A 12 5.87 -9.44 10.11
C ALA A 12 5.16 -10.58 9.37
N VAL A 13 5.11 -10.51 8.04
CA VAL A 13 4.48 -11.52 7.19
C VAL A 13 5.32 -11.71 5.93
N ARG A 14 5.38 -12.96 5.45
CA ARG A 14 6.03 -13.32 4.19
C ARG A 14 4.97 -13.84 3.23
N PHE A 15 4.96 -13.30 2.01
CA PHE A 15 4.20 -13.81 0.89
C PHE A 15 5.12 -14.58 -0.07
N GLY A 16 4.61 -15.68 -0.61
CA GLY A 16 5.33 -16.59 -1.50
C GLY A 16 5.01 -16.40 -2.98
N PRO A 17 5.72 -17.14 -3.85
CA PRO A 17 5.57 -17.06 -5.30
C PRO A 17 4.12 -17.22 -5.79
N GLY A 18 3.72 -16.42 -6.79
CA GLY A 18 2.41 -16.46 -7.43
C GLY A 18 1.26 -15.85 -6.63
N GLN A 19 1.52 -15.36 -5.41
CA GLN A 19 0.52 -14.62 -4.65
C GLN A 19 0.40 -13.19 -5.19
N GLU A 20 -0.83 -12.70 -5.36
CA GLU A 20 -1.08 -11.28 -5.64
C GLU A 20 -0.96 -10.49 -4.33
N LEU A 21 0.03 -9.60 -4.25
CA LEU A 21 0.47 -8.99 -3.00
C LEU A 21 -0.58 -8.01 -2.44
N LEU A 22 -1.27 -7.23 -3.27
CA LEU A 22 -2.24 -6.23 -2.80
C LEU A 22 -3.42 -6.90 -2.10
N CYS A 23 -4.05 -7.88 -2.73
CA CYS A 23 -5.16 -8.65 -2.19
C CYS A 23 -4.73 -9.44 -0.96
N SER A 24 -3.52 -9.99 -0.95
CA SER A 24 -2.97 -10.72 0.20
C SER A 24 -2.77 -9.81 1.43
N LEU A 25 -2.32 -8.57 1.21
CA LEU A 25 -2.21 -7.55 2.27
C LEU A 25 -3.58 -7.13 2.80
N LEU A 26 -4.55 -6.92 1.92
CA LEU A 26 -5.93 -6.57 2.31
C LEU A 26 -6.58 -7.70 3.12
N ALA A 27 -6.41 -8.96 2.68
CA ALA A 27 -6.89 -10.13 3.41
C ALA A 27 -6.22 -10.24 4.80
N PHE A 28 -4.91 -9.96 4.90
CA PHE A 28 -4.20 -9.94 6.17
C PHE A 28 -4.75 -8.89 7.15
N VAL A 29 -5.05 -7.69 6.65
CA VAL A 29 -5.68 -6.60 7.42
C VAL A 29 -7.06 -6.99 7.92
N GLU A 30 -7.88 -7.60 7.05
CA GLU A 30 -9.23 -8.04 7.38
C GLU A 30 -9.20 -9.16 8.44
N GLU A 31 -8.39 -10.20 8.23
CA GLU A 31 -8.25 -11.34 9.14
C GLU A 31 -7.85 -10.89 10.56
N ARG A 32 -6.97 -9.89 10.67
CA ARG A 32 -6.49 -9.34 11.95
C ARG A 32 -7.33 -8.17 12.46
N ASN A 33 -8.35 -7.77 11.72
CA ASN A 33 -9.24 -6.66 12.06
C ASN A 33 -8.47 -5.36 12.38
N LEU A 34 -7.42 -5.07 11.60
CA LEU A 34 -6.58 -3.87 11.78
C LEU A 34 -7.37 -2.62 11.37
N LYS A 35 -7.17 -1.50 12.08
CA LYS A 35 -7.98 -0.28 11.97
C LYS A 35 -7.17 0.92 11.47
N ALA A 36 -5.89 0.98 11.76
CA ALA A 36 -4.99 1.99 11.21
C ALA A 36 -3.65 1.37 10.76
N PRO A 37 -3.67 0.39 9.83
CA PRO A 37 -2.47 -0.29 9.40
C PRO A 37 -1.72 0.50 8.32
N PHE A 38 -0.40 0.37 8.32
CA PHE A 38 0.49 0.96 7.33
C PHE A 38 1.72 0.09 7.10
N ILE A 39 2.35 0.23 5.94
CA ILE A 39 3.60 -0.46 5.63
C ILE A 39 4.75 0.26 6.33
N ILE A 40 5.50 -0.47 7.17
CA ILE A 40 6.78 -0.01 7.72
C ILE A 40 7.89 -0.25 6.70
N THR A 41 7.92 -1.45 6.13
CA THR A 41 8.87 -1.80 5.07
C THR A 41 8.39 -3.02 4.29
N CYS A 42 8.88 -3.15 3.06
CA CYS A 42 8.75 -4.33 2.22
C CYS A 42 10.02 -4.50 1.40
N VAL A 43 10.53 -5.71 1.34
CA VAL A 43 11.55 -6.15 0.38
C VAL A 43 11.05 -7.41 -0.32
N GLY A 44 11.45 -7.65 -1.56
CA GLY A 44 11.00 -8.81 -2.30
C GLY A 44 11.13 -8.64 -3.80
N SER A 45 10.39 -9.45 -4.55
CA SER A 45 10.37 -9.38 -6.02
C SER A 45 9.00 -9.71 -6.58
N VAL A 46 8.71 -9.18 -7.76
CA VAL A 46 7.45 -9.39 -8.49
C VAL A 46 7.71 -9.74 -9.96
N THR A 47 6.81 -10.50 -10.57
CA THR A 47 6.81 -10.80 -12.02
C THR A 47 5.92 -9.85 -12.80
N LYS A 48 4.99 -9.17 -12.12
CA LYS A 48 4.03 -8.24 -12.71
C LYS A 48 3.75 -7.09 -11.76
N ALA A 49 3.33 -5.96 -12.34
CA ALA A 49 2.74 -4.86 -11.59
C ALA A 49 1.90 -3.98 -12.51
N THR A 50 0.72 -3.56 -12.05
CA THR A 50 -0.05 -2.48 -12.68
C THR A 50 0.06 -1.21 -11.84
N LEU A 51 0.65 -0.16 -12.41
CA LEU A 51 0.94 1.09 -11.72
C LEU A 51 0.27 2.28 -12.41
N ARG A 52 -0.22 3.22 -11.61
CA ARG A 52 -0.66 4.54 -12.07
C ARG A 52 0.44 5.57 -11.84
N LEU A 53 0.88 6.22 -12.92
CA LEU A 53 1.92 7.24 -12.89
C LEU A 53 1.34 8.62 -12.55
N ALA A 54 2.17 9.48 -11.99
CA ALA A 54 1.80 10.86 -11.66
C ALA A 54 1.87 11.72 -12.92
N ASN A 55 0.75 11.86 -13.65
CA ASN A 55 0.68 12.83 -14.75
C ASN A 55 -0.76 13.17 -15.19
N ALA A 56 -1.66 13.43 -14.25
CA ALA A 56 -2.98 13.96 -14.58
C ALA A 56 -2.86 15.41 -15.07
N THR A 57 -3.41 15.69 -16.25
CA THR A 57 -3.62 17.05 -16.75
C THR A 57 -5.13 17.28 -16.92
N ALA A 58 -5.56 18.53 -17.13
CA ALA A 58 -6.98 18.84 -17.34
C ALA A 58 -7.63 18.07 -18.51
N GLY A 59 -6.84 17.54 -19.45
CA GLY A 59 -7.32 16.76 -20.60
C GLY A 59 -6.86 15.31 -20.63
N ASN A 60 -6.14 14.82 -19.61
CA ASN A 60 -5.65 13.44 -19.56
C ASN A 60 -5.73 12.89 -18.14
N THR A 61 -6.38 11.74 -17.99
CA THR A 61 -6.31 10.97 -16.75
C THR A 61 -4.88 10.50 -16.49
N ASN A 62 -4.54 10.18 -15.26
CA ASN A 62 -3.24 9.58 -14.95
C ASN A 62 -2.96 8.37 -15.86
N GLU A 63 -1.75 8.28 -16.39
CA GLU A 63 -1.29 7.16 -17.18
C GLU A 63 -1.23 5.89 -16.31
N VAL A 64 -1.68 4.77 -16.86
CA VAL A 64 -1.57 3.44 -16.25
C VAL A 64 -0.62 2.62 -17.09
N ILE A 65 0.38 2.04 -16.44
CA ILE A 65 1.35 1.12 -17.05
C ILE A 65 1.15 -0.28 -16.51
N HIS A 66 1.35 -1.27 -17.38
CA HIS A 66 1.36 -2.68 -17.05
C HIS A 66 2.76 -3.22 -17.29
N LEU A 67 3.32 -3.85 -16.27
CA LEU A 67 4.65 -4.42 -16.27
C LEU A 67 4.52 -5.94 -16.22
N ASP A 68 5.25 -6.63 -17.08
CA ASP A 68 5.24 -8.09 -17.21
C ASP A 68 6.68 -8.59 -17.40
N GLU A 69 7.49 -8.36 -16.36
CA GLU A 69 8.89 -8.80 -16.25
C GLU A 69 9.30 -8.86 -14.76
N CYS A 70 10.46 -9.44 -14.45
CA CYS A 70 10.92 -9.57 -13.06
C CYS A 70 11.52 -8.26 -12.52
N PHE A 71 11.01 -7.80 -11.38
CA PHE A 71 11.52 -6.64 -10.64
C PHE A 71 11.81 -6.96 -9.18
N GLU A 72 12.79 -6.26 -8.61
CA GLU A 72 12.97 -6.17 -7.16
C GLU A 72 12.07 -5.07 -6.59
N ILE A 73 11.35 -5.38 -5.52
CA ILE A 73 10.65 -4.40 -4.68
C ILE A 73 11.69 -3.72 -3.80
N VAL A 74 12.09 -2.51 -4.18
CA VAL A 74 13.06 -1.70 -3.41
C VAL A 74 12.39 -0.75 -2.44
N SER A 75 11.09 -0.50 -2.59
CA SER A 75 10.26 0.19 -1.61
C SER A 75 8.78 -0.09 -1.85
N LEU A 76 8.02 -0.38 -0.79
CA LEU A 76 6.56 -0.33 -0.76
C LEU A 76 6.17 0.49 0.46
N VAL A 77 5.34 1.50 0.26
CA VAL A 77 4.91 2.41 1.32
C VAL A 77 3.43 2.73 1.17
N GLY A 78 2.74 2.97 2.28
CA GLY A 78 1.36 3.43 2.25
C GLY A 78 0.52 2.96 3.42
N THR A 79 -0.76 3.34 3.39
CA THR A 79 -1.77 2.95 4.38
C THR A 79 -2.65 1.84 3.83
N LEU A 80 -3.03 0.90 4.69
CA LEU A 80 -3.71 -0.35 4.33
C LEU A 80 -5.14 -0.43 4.89
N ASN A 81 -5.94 0.62 4.74
CA ASN A 81 -7.38 0.55 5.02
C ASN A 81 -8.12 -0.19 3.89
N LYS A 82 -9.47 -0.28 3.95
CA LYS A 82 -10.30 -0.98 2.96
C LYS A 82 -10.00 -0.57 1.51
N GLU A 83 -9.67 0.71 1.31
CA GLU A 83 -9.15 1.27 0.06
C GLU A 83 -7.67 1.62 0.27
N ALA A 84 -6.82 0.60 0.19
CA ALA A 84 -5.38 0.75 0.39
C ALA A 84 -4.80 1.77 -0.59
N HIS A 85 -3.84 2.55 -0.10
CA HIS A 85 -3.12 3.54 -0.89
C HIS A 85 -1.64 3.24 -0.78
N LEU A 86 -1.18 2.42 -1.71
CA LEU A 86 0.20 1.97 -1.77
C LEU A 86 0.92 2.63 -2.94
N HIS A 87 2.13 3.10 -2.68
CA HIS A 87 3.09 3.47 -3.70
C HIS A 87 4.25 2.47 -3.63
N ILE A 88 4.78 2.11 -4.80
CA ILE A 88 5.88 1.16 -4.93
C ILE A 88 7.00 1.76 -5.79
N CYS A 89 8.23 1.37 -5.48
CA CYS A 89 9.39 1.55 -6.33
C CYS A 89 9.96 0.17 -6.67
N LEU A 90 10.10 -0.09 -7.97
CA LEU A 90 10.56 -1.35 -8.55
C LEU A 90 11.88 -1.12 -9.28
N ALA A 91 12.86 -2.00 -9.10
CA ALA A 91 14.12 -1.99 -9.83
C ALA A 91 14.19 -3.15 -10.83
N ASP A 92 14.54 -2.85 -12.07
CA ASP A 92 14.73 -3.86 -13.13
C ASP A 92 16.10 -4.56 -13.01
N LYS A 93 16.37 -5.49 -13.94
CA LYS A 93 17.65 -6.23 -14.02
C LYS A 93 18.89 -5.36 -14.22
N GLU A 94 18.74 -4.11 -14.68
CA GLU A 94 19.82 -3.14 -14.85
C GLU A 94 19.94 -2.20 -13.64
N GLY A 95 19.08 -2.37 -12.63
CA GLY A 95 18.99 -1.51 -11.45
C GLY A 95 18.27 -0.18 -11.71
N LYS A 96 17.64 -0.01 -12.87
CA LYS A 96 16.84 1.19 -13.14
C LYS A 96 15.52 1.08 -12.39
N THR A 97 15.14 2.18 -11.76
CA THR A 97 13.94 2.24 -10.94
C THR A 97 12.79 2.91 -11.66
N LEU A 98 11.60 2.35 -11.48
CA LEU A 98 10.34 3.00 -11.80
C LEU A 98 9.43 2.93 -10.57
N GLY A 99 8.52 3.87 -10.43
CA GLY A 99 7.59 3.87 -9.31
C GLY A 99 6.26 4.51 -9.65
N GLY A 100 5.25 4.17 -8.87
CA GLY A 100 3.90 4.64 -9.08
C GLY A 100 2.94 4.20 -7.99
N HIS A 101 1.68 4.61 -8.14
CA HIS A 101 0.59 4.15 -7.30
C HIS A 101 0.17 2.74 -7.72
N VAL A 102 0.13 1.81 -6.77
CA VAL A 102 -0.23 0.41 -7.03
C VAL A 102 -1.72 0.30 -7.31
N LEU A 103 -2.08 -0.24 -8.48
CA LEU A 103 -3.47 -0.60 -8.81
C LEU A 103 -3.76 -2.09 -8.60
N GLY A 104 -2.72 -2.94 -8.63
CA GLY A 104 -2.83 -4.39 -8.46
C GLY A 104 -1.92 -5.13 -9.42
N ASP A 105 -2.27 -6.39 -9.69
CA ASP A 105 -1.48 -7.33 -10.50
C ASP A 105 -0.03 -7.42 -10.00
N LEU A 106 0.15 -7.36 -8.68
CA LEU A 106 1.46 -7.32 -8.02
C LEU A 106 1.86 -8.75 -7.62
N GLU A 107 2.08 -9.58 -8.63
CA GLU A 107 2.36 -11.02 -8.49
C GLU A 107 3.78 -11.26 -7.95
N VAL A 108 3.89 -11.87 -6.77
CA VAL A 108 5.18 -12.15 -6.11
C VAL A 108 5.99 -13.15 -6.93
N PHE A 109 7.26 -12.82 -7.20
CA PHE A 109 8.17 -13.70 -7.92
C PHE A 109 8.81 -14.75 -7.00
N THR A 110 9.67 -14.35 -6.06
CA THR A 110 10.32 -15.29 -5.13
C THR A 110 9.82 -15.17 -3.70
N THR A 111 9.70 -13.94 -3.20
CA THR A 111 9.27 -13.64 -1.84
C THR A 111 8.86 -12.17 -1.77
N ALA A 112 7.95 -11.84 -0.85
CA ALA A 112 7.75 -10.48 -0.37
C ALA A 112 7.69 -10.51 1.16
N GLU A 113 8.65 -9.87 1.80
CA GLU A 113 8.79 -9.78 3.25
C GLU A 113 8.27 -8.41 3.68
N VAL A 114 7.11 -8.39 4.34
CA VAL A 114 6.40 -7.16 4.69
C VAL A 114 6.34 -7.01 6.20
N VAL A 115 6.73 -5.83 6.67
CA VAL A 115 6.51 -5.40 8.06
C VAL A 115 5.40 -4.37 8.06
N ILE A 116 4.33 -4.67 8.77
CA ILE A 116 3.11 -3.85 8.89
C ILE A 116 3.06 -3.28 10.30
N GLY A 117 2.88 -1.96 10.40
CA GLY A 117 2.57 -1.27 11.64
C GLY A 117 1.06 -1.05 11.77
N GLU A 118 0.55 -1.12 12.99
CA GLU A 118 -0.82 -0.73 13.36
C GLU A 118 -0.73 0.38 14.42
N ALA A 119 -1.28 1.55 14.11
CA ALA A 119 -1.48 2.62 15.09
C ALA A 119 -2.71 2.28 15.95
N SER A 120 -2.48 1.60 17.08
CA SER A 120 -3.52 0.91 17.85
C SER A 120 -4.62 1.83 18.40
N ASP A 121 -4.31 3.10 18.64
CA ASP A 121 -5.21 4.09 19.20
C ASP A 121 -5.93 4.91 18.12
N LEU A 122 -5.74 4.57 16.84
CA LEU A 122 -6.30 5.29 15.70
C LEU A 122 -7.23 4.42 14.87
N LEU A 123 -7.99 5.10 14.02
CA LEU A 123 -8.78 4.53 12.93
C LEU A 123 -8.46 5.31 11.65
N PHE A 124 -8.09 4.60 10.59
CA PHE A 124 -7.94 5.14 9.25
C PHE A 124 -9.21 4.90 8.45
N ASP A 125 -9.79 6.00 7.99
CA ASP A 125 -10.95 6.02 7.10
C ASP A 125 -10.62 6.84 5.85
N ARG A 126 -11.48 6.78 4.83
CA ARG A 126 -11.39 7.65 3.66
C ARG A 126 -12.71 8.34 3.39
N GLN A 127 -12.65 9.66 3.20
CA GLN A 127 -13.82 10.48 2.90
C GLN A 127 -13.55 11.34 1.68
N MET A 128 -14.57 11.54 0.86
CA MET A 128 -14.46 12.39 -0.33
C MET A 128 -14.07 13.81 0.08
N ASP A 129 -12.89 14.28 -0.36
CA ASP A 129 -12.50 15.67 -0.27
C ASP A 129 -12.85 16.38 -1.58
N HIS A 130 -13.86 17.25 -1.55
CA HIS A 130 -14.31 17.99 -2.74
C HIS A 130 -13.24 18.93 -3.33
N ARG A 131 -12.18 19.25 -2.57
CA ARG A 131 -11.07 20.09 -3.04
C ARG A 131 -10.10 19.30 -3.91
N THR A 132 -9.88 18.02 -3.61
CA THR A 132 -8.97 17.16 -4.38
C THR A 132 -9.73 16.31 -5.40
N GLY A 133 -11.02 16.05 -5.16
CA GLY A 133 -11.84 15.16 -5.98
C GLY A 133 -11.63 13.68 -5.68
N PHE A 134 -10.95 13.35 -4.56
CA PHE A 134 -10.60 11.98 -4.20
C PHE A 134 -11.03 11.63 -2.76
N PRO A 135 -11.21 10.34 -2.44
CA PRO A 135 -11.32 9.86 -1.06
C PRO A 135 -9.97 10.00 -0.33
N GLU A 136 -9.87 10.99 0.54
CA GLU A 136 -8.64 11.29 1.28
C GLU A 136 -8.66 10.65 2.67
N LEU A 137 -7.46 10.42 3.22
CA LEU A 137 -7.27 9.82 4.54
C LEU A 137 -7.88 10.72 5.63
N VAL A 138 -8.76 10.13 6.44
CA VAL A 138 -9.28 10.70 7.67
C VAL A 138 -8.75 9.88 8.84
N ILE A 139 -8.19 10.56 9.83
CA ILE A 139 -7.63 9.94 11.04
C ILE A 139 -8.54 10.27 12.21
N GLN A 140 -9.02 9.24 12.90
CA GLN A 140 -9.86 9.37 14.08
C GLN A 140 -9.21 8.67 15.27
N SER A 141 -9.48 9.15 16.48
CA SER A 141 -9.11 8.42 17.69
C SER A 141 -10.01 7.20 17.87
N ARG A 142 -9.41 6.07 18.19
CA ARG A 142 -10.12 4.87 18.61
C ARG A 142 -10.41 4.99 20.10
N SER A 143 -11.60 5.49 20.46
CA SER A 143 -12.05 5.37 21.84
C SER A 143 -12.20 3.89 22.18
N GLU A 144 -11.60 3.45 23.30
CA GLU A 144 -11.90 2.14 23.87
C GLU A 144 -13.41 2.04 24.05
N LYS A 145 -14.07 1.17 23.28
CA LYS A 145 -15.42 0.76 23.65
C LYS A 145 -15.26 -0.04 24.94
N SER A 146 -15.79 0.54 26.01
CA SER A 146 -16.04 -0.09 27.30
C SER A 146 -16.74 -1.45 27.14
#